data_AF-A0A7V0UJC1-F1
#
_entry.id   AF-A0A7V0UJC1-F1
#
_cell.length_a   1.000
_cell.length_b   1.000
_cell.length_c   1.000
_cell.angle_alpha   90.00
_cell.angle_beta   90.00
_cell.angle_gamma   90.00
#
_symmetry.space_group_name_H-M   'P 1'
#
loop_
_entity.id
_entity.type
_entity.pdbx_description
1 polymer ?
#
loop_
_entity_poly.entity_id
_entity_poly.type
_entity_poly.pdbx_seq_one_letter_code
_entity_poly.pdbx_strand_id
1 'polypeptide(L)'
;MEKIGILTGGGDCPGLNAVIRAVVRRSRALGYDVVGVKNGWAGLIDGDVEPLTTFSVTGILPRGGTILGTSRTNPYKNAESIQKLKNNWRKFGLNYLVAVGGEDTLGVAQRLNQEGYPIVGVPKTIDNDLAGTDYTFGFDTAVQIVTEAIDRLHTTAESHKRVMVVEVMGRHTGWIAAYSGMAGGADCILVPERKFNLHDVCALIKKRIDRGREFAIVVVAEGATPAETDHAITRTGRLDEFGHEQLGGIGEWLGQRIEEITGIETRVTVLGHVQRGGTPTAADRVLATRVGLKAVELIHNKDFGHMAALRGTEIVSVPIEEALREKPLDPKVFDDAAVFFG
;
A
#
# COMPACT_ATOMS: atom_id res chain seq x y z
N MET A 1 -8.51 -4.17 34.19
CA MET A 1 -9.11 -4.30 32.85
C MET A 1 -8.01 -4.73 31.91
N GLU A 2 -8.25 -5.70 31.03
CA GLU A 2 -7.21 -6.12 30.07
C GLU A 2 -6.97 -5.02 29.03
N LYS A 3 -5.72 -4.92 28.55
CA LYS A 3 -5.25 -3.82 27.71
C LYS A 3 -4.77 -4.31 26.36
N ILE A 4 -5.32 -3.70 25.31
CA ILE A 4 -4.95 -3.92 23.91
C ILE A 4 -4.05 -2.76 23.45
N GLY A 5 -2.83 -3.06 23.04
CA GLY A 5 -2.00 -2.13 22.28
C GLY A 5 -2.43 -2.07 20.81
N ILE A 6 -2.25 -0.94 20.15
CA ILE A 6 -2.35 -0.83 18.69
C ILE A 6 -1.19 0.00 18.16
N LEU A 7 -0.57 -0.46 17.07
CA LEU A 7 0.47 0.28 16.37
C LEU A 7 0.22 0.30 14.86
N THR A 8 0.74 1.31 14.19
CA THR A 8 0.80 1.42 12.73
C THR A 8 2.25 1.44 12.27
N GLY A 9 2.65 0.50 11.41
CA GLY A 9 4.03 0.33 10.93
C GLY A 9 4.14 0.34 9.40
N GLY A 10 5.34 0.61 8.89
CA GLY A 10 5.62 0.72 7.45
C GLY A 10 5.28 2.09 6.86
N GLY A 11 5.20 2.20 5.53
CA GLY A 11 4.72 3.42 4.87
C GLY A 11 3.24 3.66 5.18
N ASP A 12 2.84 4.91 5.40
CA ASP A 12 1.45 5.24 5.67
C ASP A 12 0.57 5.05 4.44
N CYS A 13 -0.74 4.96 4.69
CA CYS A 13 -1.76 4.93 3.65
C CYS A 13 -3.09 5.49 4.20
N PRO A 14 -4.02 5.89 3.32
CA PRO A 14 -5.36 6.29 3.71
C PRO A 14 -6.10 5.13 4.39
N GLY A 15 -6.83 5.40 5.47
CA GLY A 15 -7.66 4.42 6.18
C GLY A 15 -7.10 3.92 7.52
N LEU A 16 -5.83 4.19 7.86
CA LEU A 16 -5.24 3.82 9.16
C LEU A 16 -6.05 4.34 10.35
N ASN A 17 -6.50 5.59 10.29
CA ASN A 17 -7.34 6.20 11.33
C ASN A 17 -8.70 5.51 11.49
N ALA A 18 -9.24 4.92 10.42
CA ALA A 18 -10.47 4.14 10.48
C ALA A 18 -10.28 2.81 11.23
N VAL A 19 -9.13 2.13 11.02
CA VAL A 19 -8.75 0.94 11.80
C VAL A 19 -8.60 1.29 13.28
N ILE A 20 -7.85 2.36 13.60
CA ILE A 20 -7.63 2.79 14.99
C ILE A 20 -8.96 3.10 15.67
N ARG A 21 -9.85 3.84 14.99
CA ARG A 21 -11.21 4.14 15.48
C ARG A 21 -12.00 2.85 15.73
N ALA A 22 -12.00 1.91 14.80
CA ALA A 22 -12.75 0.66 14.92
C ALA A 22 -12.26 -0.18 16.09
N VAL A 23 -10.93 -0.34 16.23
CA VAL A 23 -10.32 -1.05 17.36
C VAL A 23 -10.71 -0.39 18.67
N VAL A 24 -10.55 0.92 18.81
CA VAL A 24 -10.91 1.64 20.05
C VAL A 24 -12.39 1.46 20.41
N ARG A 25 -13.29 1.63 19.44
CA ARG A 25 -14.74 1.52 19.67
C ARG A 25 -15.16 0.10 20.06
N ARG A 26 -14.64 -0.93 19.37
CA ARG A 26 -14.97 -2.33 19.63
C ARG A 26 -14.38 -2.83 20.94
N SER A 27 -13.12 -2.48 21.22
CA SER A 27 -12.44 -2.80 22.48
C SER A 27 -13.21 -2.27 23.68
N ARG A 28 -13.67 -1.02 23.61
CA ARG A 28 -14.46 -0.42 24.69
C ARG A 28 -15.81 -1.11 24.91
N ALA A 29 -16.48 -1.52 23.84
CA ALA A 29 -17.73 -2.25 23.94
C ALA A 29 -17.57 -3.65 24.58
N LEU A 30 -16.38 -4.23 24.51
CA LEU A 30 -16.04 -5.53 25.10
C LEU A 30 -15.28 -5.42 26.44
N GLY A 31 -15.15 -4.20 26.99
CA GLY A 31 -14.52 -4.00 28.30
C GLY A 31 -12.99 -4.07 28.28
N TYR A 32 -12.34 -3.74 27.17
CA TYR A 32 -10.88 -3.60 27.08
C TYR A 32 -10.45 -2.13 27.15
N ASP A 33 -9.29 -1.90 27.76
CA ASP A 33 -8.53 -0.66 27.61
C ASP A 33 -7.71 -0.68 26.33
N VAL A 34 -7.52 0.48 25.70
CA VAL A 34 -6.69 0.60 24.48
C VAL A 34 -5.56 1.59 24.70
N VAL A 35 -4.37 1.19 24.28
CA VAL A 35 -3.17 2.02 24.26
C VAL A 35 -2.65 2.12 22.82
N GLY A 36 -2.49 3.34 22.33
CA GLY A 36 -1.84 3.63 21.06
C GLY A 36 -0.33 3.66 21.26
N VAL A 37 0.39 2.88 20.47
CA VAL A 37 1.85 2.91 20.41
C VAL A 37 2.24 3.85 19.27
N LYS A 38 3.02 4.88 19.57
CA LYS A 38 3.45 5.85 18.58
C LYS A 38 4.52 5.26 17.65
N ASN A 39 4.58 5.74 16.41
CA ASN A 39 5.66 5.44 15.48
C ASN A 39 5.95 3.94 15.32
N GLY A 40 4.92 3.09 15.26
CA GLY A 40 5.06 1.65 15.02
C GLY A 40 5.86 0.91 16.10
N TRP A 41 6.72 -0.01 15.68
CA TRP A 41 7.59 -0.77 16.61
C TRP A 41 8.60 0.11 17.35
N ALA A 42 9.03 1.24 16.76
CA ALA A 42 9.94 2.18 17.41
C ALA A 42 9.37 2.71 18.73
N GLY A 43 8.11 3.18 18.75
CA GLY A 43 7.54 3.67 20.00
C GLY A 43 7.32 2.56 21.04
N LEU A 44 7.17 1.29 20.65
CA LEU A 44 7.14 0.21 21.64
C LEU A 44 8.53 -0.06 22.24
N ILE A 45 9.60 0.11 21.46
CA ILE A 45 10.99 0.04 21.93
C ILE A 45 11.31 1.22 22.86
N ASP A 46 10.88 2.43 22.49
CA ASP A 46 11.18 3.66 23.23
C ASP A 46 10.23 3.88 24.42
N GLY A 47 9.09 3.19 24.40
CA GLY A 47 8.03 3.31 25.39
C GLY A 47 7.16 4.56 25.20
N ASP A 48 7.03 5.01 23.96
CA ASP A 48 6.16 6.11 23.54
C ASP A 48 4.75 5.57 23.25
N VAL A 49 3.90 5.65 24.28
CA VAL A 49 2.54 5.12 24.25
C VAL A 49 1.57 6.10 24.88
N GLU A 50 0.33 6.13 24.39
CA GLU A 50 -0.73 6.98 24.92
C GLU A 50 -2.06 6.21 25.08
N PRO A 51 -2.89 6.51 26.09
CA PRO A 51 -4.23 5.95 26.17
C PRO A 51 -5.10 6.42 25.01
N LEU A 52 -5.83 5.48 24.38
CA LEU A 52 -6.85 5.81 23.38
C LEU A 52 -8.26 5.61 23.97
N THR A 53 -9.08 6.64 23.80
CA THR A 53 -10.45 6.72 24.31
C THR A 53 -11.42 6.94 23.17
N THR A 54 -12.73 6.81 23.44
CA THR A 54 -13.76 7.17 22.46
C THR A 54 -13.65 8.62 22.00
N PHE A 55 -13.17 9.51 22.86
CA PHE A 55 -12.90 10.91 22.53
C PHE A 55 -11.69 11.04 21.61
N SER A 56 -10.57 10.36 21.88
CA SER A 56 -9.35 10.47 21.07
C SER A 56 -9.51 10.03 19.61
N VAL A 57 -10.51 9.19 19.32
CA VAL A 57 -10.82 8.72 17.95
C VAL A 57 -12.03 9.41 17.32
N THR A 58 -12.51 10.52 17.90
CA THR A 58 -13.59 11.32 17.31
C THR A 58 -13.05 12.16 16.16
N GLY A 59 -13.79 12.20 15.05
CA GLY A 59 -13.45 13.06 13.89
C GLY A 59 -12.27 12.57 13.02
N ILE A 60 -11.61 11.45 13.35
CA ILE A 60 -10.42 10.99 12.62
C ILE A 60 -10.76 10.14 11.37
N LEU A 61 -12.01 9.70 11.20
CA LEU A 61 -12.44 8.83 10.10
C LEU A 61 -12.09 9.36 8.69
N PRO A 62 -12.29 10.66 8.35
CA PRO A 62 -11.90 11.19 7.05
C PRO A 62 -10.43 11.60 6.95
N ARG A 63 -9.65 11.52 8.04
CA ARG A 63 -8.26 11.99 8.06
C ARG A 63 -7.35 10.95 7.40
N GLY A 64 -6.54 11.38 6.43
CA GLY A 64 -5.42 10.61 5.88
C GLY A 64 -4.30 10.36 6.89
N GLY A 65 -3.31 9.53 6.52
CA GLY A 65 -2.20 9.16 7.40
C GLY A 65 -2.68 8.47 8.69
N THR A 66 -1.89 8.61 9.77
CA THR A 66 -2.15 7.97 11.08
C THR A 66 -1.94 8.95 12.23
N ILE A 67 -2.86 8.98 13.21
CA ILE A 67 -2.70 9.75 14.45
C ILE A 67 -1.61 9.18 15.38
N LEU A 68 -1.14 7.95 15.13
CA LEU A 68 -0.08 7.32 15.90
C LEU A 68 1.31 7.55 15.31
N GLY A 69 1.42 8.08 14.09
CA GLY A 69 2.69 8.04 13.36
C GLY A 69 3.06 6.61 12.94
N THR A 70 4.15 6.46 12.20
CA THR A 70 4.62 5.16 11.71
C THR A 70 6.14 5.15 11.59
N SER A 71 6.74 3.97 11.58
CA SER A 71 8.17 3.77 11.32
C SER A 71 8.39 2.44 10.61
N ARG A 72 9.58 2.27 9.98
CA ARG A 72 10.05 0.99 9.43
C ARG A 72 11.01 0.25 10.38
N THR A 73 10.85 0.44 11.68
CA THR A 73 11.73 -0.20 12.67
C THR A 73 11.43 -1.69 12.78
N ASN A 74 12.45 -2.52 12.58
CA ASN A 74 12.41 -3.93 12.91
C ASN A 74 13.20 -4.18 14.21
N PRO A 75 12.53 -4.48 15.35
CA PRO A 75 13.18 -4.67 16.64
C PRO A 75 14.17 -5.84 16.65
N TYR A 76 14.05 -6.80 15.73
CA TYR A 76 14.94 -7.96 15.66
C TYR A 76 16.30 -7.69 15.00
N LYS A 77 16.50 -6.51 14.41
CA LYS A 77 17.82 -6.10 13.91
C LYS A 77 18.83 -5.85 15.04
N ASN A 78 18.35 -5.63 16.28
CA ASN A 78 19.19 -5.37 17.45
C ASN A 78 18.64 -6.11 18.69
N ALA A 79 19.46 -6.93 19.33
CA ALA A 79 19.11 -7.67 20.55
C ALA A 79 18.65 -6.75 21.70
N GLU A 80 19.22 -5.56 21.84
CA GLU A 80 18.81 -4.57 22.84
C GLU A 80 17.41 -4.02 22.54
N SER A 81 17.09 -3.79 21.27
CA SER A 81 15.79 -3.26 20.85
C SER A 81 14.66 -4.23 21.17
N ILE A 82 14.83 -5.51 20.85
CA ILE A 82 13.82 -6.52 21.20
C ILE A 82 13.67 -6.69 22.71
N GLN A 83 14.76 -6.58 23.48
CA GLN A 83 14.66 -6.65 24.94
C GLN A 83 13.93 -5.43 25.54
N LYS A 84 14.20 -4.22 25.03
CA LYS A 84 13.46 -3.00 25.41
C LYS A 84 11.98 -3.12 25.09
N LEU A 85 11.63 -3.59 23.89
CA LEU A 85 10.26 -3.85 23.48
C LEU A 85 9.55 -4.79 24.46
N LYS A 86 10.16 -5.93 24.81
CA LYS A 86 9.60 -6.91 25.75
C LYS A 86 9.44 -6.34 27.16
N ASN A 87 10.42 -5.54 27.62
CA ASN A 87 10.34 -4.85 28.91
C ASN A 87 9.20 -3.84 28.93
N ASN A 88 9.04 -3.06 27.87
CA ASN A 88 7.98 -2.06 27.74
C ASN A 88 6.60 -2.70 27.63
N TRP A 89 6.45 -3.82 26.92
CA TRP A 89 5.22 -4.59 26.88
C TRP A 89 4.73 -4.92 28.30
N ARG A 90 5.62 -5.41 29.17
CA ARG A 90 5.32 -5.70 30.58
C ARG A 90 5.07 -4.43 31.39
N LYS A 91 5.93 -3.42 31.25
CA LYS A 91 5.85 -2.12 31.94
C LYS A 91 4.49 -1.45 31.72
N PHE A 92 3.97 -1.48 30.50
CA PHE A 92 2.68 -0.88 30.17
C PHE A 92 1.50 -1.82 30.40
N GLY A 93 1.75 -3.06 30.83
CA GLY A 93 0.73 -4.07 31.11
C GLY A 93 -0.11 -4.40 29.88
N LEU A 94 0.53 -4.53 28.71
CA LEU A 94 -0.16 -4.95 27.50
C LEU A 94 -0.52 -6.44 27.63
N ASN A 95 -1.79 -6.77 27.39
CA ASN A 95 -2.25 -8.16 27.31
C ASN A 95 -2.20 -8.64 25.85
N TYR A 96 -2.56 -7.76 24.92
CA TYR A 96 -2.70 -8.06 23.50
C TYR A 96 -2.15 -6.90 22.66
N LEU A 97 -1.83 -7.16 21.38
CA LEU A 97 -1.45 -6.11 20.43
C LEU A 97 -2.12 -6.34 19.06
N VAL A 98 -2.64 -5.25 18.48
CA VAL A 98 -3.03 -5.19 17.07
C VAL A 98 -1.89 -4.54 16.28
N ALA A 99 -1.24 -5.31 15.41
CA ALA A 99 -0.20 -4.82 14.52
C ALA A 99 -0.79 -4.48 13.15
N VAL A 100 -0.87 -3.19 12.81
CA VAL A 100 -1.39 -2.71 11.53
C VAL A 100 -0.23 -2.37 10.60
N GLY A 101 -0.05 -3.11 9.52
CA GLY A 101 1.11 -2.89 8.66
C GLY A 101 1.19 -3.77 7.41
N GLY A 102 2.27 -3.58 6.66
CA GLY A 102 2.67 -4.44 5.55
C GLY A 102 3.51 -5.63 6.02
N GLU A 103 4.16 -6.31 5.07
CA GLU A 103 4.99 -7.51 5.29
C GLU A 103 5.96 -7.34 6.47
N ASP A 104 6.78 -6.29 6.49
CA ASP A 104 7.77 -6.04 7.56
C ASP A 104 7.13 -5.99 8.96
N THR A 105 5.97 -5.34 9.07
CA THR A 105 5.30 -5.14 10.36
C THR A 105 4.65 -6.44 10.81
N LEU A 106 4.00 -7.15 9.88
CA LEU A 106 3.36 -8.43 10.13
C LEU A 106 4.38 -9.55 10.39
N GLY A 107 5.57 -9.50 9.79
CA GLY A 107 6.66 -10.44 10.04
C GLY A 107 7.19 -10.32 11.48
N VAL A 108 7.35 -9.09 11.99
CA VAL A 108 7.69 -8.86 13.41
C VAL A 108 6.57 -9.36 14.32
N ALA A 109 5.30 -9.09 13.97
CA ALA A 109 4.14 -9.56 14.72
C ALA A 109 4.09 -11.09 14.80
N GLN A 110 4.33 -11.79 13.67
CA GLN A 110 4.35 -13.24 13.61
C GLN A 110 5.46 -13.83 14.49
N ARG A 111 6.66 -13.27 14.43
CA ARG A 111 7.79 -13.74 15.24
C ARG A 111 7.55 -13.52 16.74
N LEU A 112 7.04 -12.36 17.14
CA LEU A 112 6.68 -12.13 18.54
C LEU A 112 5.56 -13.07 19.01
N ASN A 113 4.60 -13.39 18.13
CA ASN A 113 3.56 -14.36 18.44
C ASN A 113 4.12 -15.76 18.73
N GLN A 114 5.04 -16.25 17.90
CA GLN A 114 5.75 -17.51 18.12
C GLN A 114 6.54 -17.53 19.43
N GLU A 115 6.95 -16.35 19.93
CA GLU A 115 7.58 -16.18 21.24
C GLU A 115 6.58 -16.06 22.41
N GLY A 116 5.29 -16.27 22.16
CA GLY A 116 4.23 -16.29 23.17
C GLY A 116 3.53 -14.95 23.43
N TYR A 117 3.75 -13.92 22.60
CA TYR A 117 3.05 -12.64 22.72
C TYR A 117 1.70 -12.67 21.99
N PRO A 118 0.57 -12.38 22.66
CA PRO A 118 -0.74 -12.39 22.02
C PRO A 118 -0.93 -11.24 21.02
N ILE A 119 -0.77 -11.53 19.73
CA ILE A 119 -0.78 -10.54 18.66
C ILE A 119 -1.75 -10.97 17.55
N VAL A 120 -2.48 -9.99 17.01
CA VAL A 120 -3.28 -10.12 15.78
C VAL A 120 -2.83 -9.09 14.75
N GLY A 121 -2.94 -9.44 13.48
CA GLY A 121 -2.55 -8.58 12.36
C GLY A 121 -3.72 -7.84 11.71
N VAL A 122 -3.44 -6.70 11.10
CA VAL A 122 -4.33 -6.01 10.15
C VAL A 122 -3.52 -5.63 8.91
N PRO A 123 -3.87 -6.14 7.71
CA PRO A 123 -3.08 -5.94 6.50
C PRO A 123 -3.26 -4.52 5.96
N LYS A 124 -2.15 -3.80 5.82
CA LYS A 124 -2.12 -2.39 5.40
C LYS A 124 -1.06 -2.18 4.32
N THR A 125 -1.47 -1.70 3.17
CA THR A 125 -0.58 -1.21 2.10
C THR A 125 -1.43 -0.58 0.99
N ILE A 126 -0.86 0.39 0.27
CA ILE A 126 -1.47 0.86 -0.99
C ILE A 126 -1.17 -0.11 -2.14
N ASP A 127 -0.13 -0.94 -2.01
CA ASP A 127 0.44 -1.71 -3.11
C ASP A 127 -0.40 -2.98 -3.45
N ASN A 128 -1.36 -3.32 -2.58
CA ASN A 128 -2.20 -4.53 -2.62
C ASN A 128 -1.40 -5.86 -2.74
N ASP A 129 -0.18 -5.87 -2.21
CA ASP A 129 0.82 -6.94 -2.33
C ASP A 129 0.81 -7.96 -1.17
N LEU A 130 -0.15 -7.86 -0.24
CA LEU A 130 -0.28 -8.82 0.86
C LEU A 130 -1.19 -9.98 0.47
N ALA A 131 -0.63 -11.20 0.48
CA ALA A 131 -1.40 -12.42 0.29
C ALA A 131 -2.38 -12.68 1.46
N GLY A 132 -3.33 -13.60 1.25
CA GLY A 132 -4.35 -13.94 2.25
C GLY A 132 -5.54 -12.98 2.32
N THR A 133 -5.47 -11.81 1.68
CA THR A 133 -6.57 -10.83 1.53
C THR A 133 -6.74 -10.39 0.07
N ASP A 134 -7.98 -10.24 -0.40
CA ASP A 134 -8.28 -9.83 -1.78
C ASP A 134 -7.87 -8.37 -2.03
N TYR A 135 -8.17 -7.50 -1.07
CA TYR A 135 -7.76 -6.10 -1.08
C TYR A 135 -7.22 -5.67 0.28
N THR A 136 -6.25 -4.76 0.25
CA THR A 136 -5.76 -4.03 1.41
C THR A 136 -6.37 -2.63 1.42
N PHE A 137 -6.70 -2.12 2.60
CA PHE A 137 -7.18 -0.73 2.67
C PHE A 137 -6.03 0.24 2.35
N GLY A 138 -6.36 1.34 1.70
CA GLY A 138 -5.45 2.33 1.14
C GLY A 138 -5.23 2.13 -0.37
N PHE A 139 -5.43 0.92 -0.87
CA PHE A 139 -5.31 0.61 -2.31
C PHE A 139 -6.35 1.38 -3.14
N ASP A 140 -7.62 1.34 -2.74
CA ASP A 140 -8.70 2.00 -3.49
C ASP A 140 -8.49 3.52 -3.53
N THR A 141 -8.06 4.13 -2.43
CA THR A 141 -7.72 5.55 -2.41
C THR A 141 -6.52 5.87 -3.31
N ALA A 142 -5.47 5.05 -3.31
CA ALA A 142 -4.34 5.24 -4.21
C ALA A 142 -4.77 5.15 -5.68
N VAL A 143 -5.56 4.13 -6.04
CA VAL A 143 -6.14 3.98 -7.39
C VAL A 143 -6.97 5.20 -7.78
N GLN A 144 -7.83 5.70 -6.89
CA GLN A 144 -8.64 6.89 -7.14
C GLN A 144 -7.78 8.13 -7.42
N ILE A 145 -6.71 8.33 -6.65
CA ILE A 145 -5.78 9.47 -6.83
C ILE A 145 -5.08 9.38 -8.19
N VAL A 146 -4.60 8.19 -8.56
CA VAL A 146 -3.94 7.99 -9.85
C VAL A 146 -4.94 8.17 -11.01
N THR A 147 -6.15 7.64 -10.86
CA THR A 147 -7.22 7.79 -11.85
C THR A 147 -7.54 9.27 -12.07
N GLU A 148 -7.70 10.06 -10.99
CA GLU A 148 -7.92 11.51 -11.10
C GLU A 148 -6.75 12.23 -11.80
N ALA A 149 -5.51 11.81 -11.54
CA ALA A 149 -4.36 12.36 -12.22
C ALA A 149 -4.38 12.04 -13.73
N ILE A 150 -4.74 10.81 -14.12
CA ILE A 150 -4.90 10.40 -15.51
C ILE A 150 -6.01 11.22 -16.18
N ASP A 151 -7.17 11.39 -15.54
CA ASP A 151 -8.29 12.19 -16.04
C ASP A 151 -7.87 13.64 -16.34
N ARG A 152 -7.07 14.23 -15.46
CA ARG A 152 -6.53 15.58 -15.67
C ARG A 152 -5.54 15.61 -16.84
N LEU A 153 -4.71 14.57 -16.97
CA LEU A 153 -3.72 14.47 -18.04
C LEU A 153 -4.37 14.28 -19.41
N HIS A 154 -5.51 13.60 -19.53
CA HIS A 154 -6.27 13.49 -20.79
C HIS A 154 -6.50 14.84 -21.45
N THR A 155 -7.01 15.81 -20.69
CA THR A 155 -7.38 17.13 -21.23
C THR A 155 -6.20 17.89 -21.86
N THR A 156 -5.02 17.79 -21.24
CA THR A 156 -3.80 18.44 -21.72
C THR A 156 -3.07 17.62 -22.78
N ALA A 157 -3.17 16.29 -22.73
CA ALA A 157 -2.63 15.39 -23.75
C ALA A 157 -3.33 15.62 -25.09
N GLU A 158 -4.67 15.67 -25.09
CA GLU A 158 -5.49 15.90 -26.27
C GLU A 158 -5.23 17.28 -26.87
N SER A 159 -5.21 18.32 -26.04
CA SER A 159 -5.02 19.71 -26.51
C SER A 159 -3.68 19.95 -27.21
N HIS A 160 -2.64 19.20 -26.84
CA HIS A 160 -1.28 19.39 -27.35
C HIS A 160 -0.76 18.24 -28.22
N LYS A 161 -1.58 17.21 -28.46
CA LYS A 161 -1.24 16.05 -29.29
C LYS A 161 0.02 15.31 -28.81
N ARG A 162 0.05 14.97 -27.51
CA ARG A 162 1.25 14.44 -26.81
C ARG A 162 1.07 13.02 -26.32
N VAL A 163 2.19 12.35 -26.08
CA VAL A 163 2.21 11.16 -25.22
C VAL A 163 2.39 11.62 -23.76
N MET A 164 1.55 11.10 -22.86
CA MET A 164 1.72 11.27 -21.42
C MET A 164 2.17 9.96 -20.80
N VAL A 165 3.33 9.96 -20.14
CA VAL A 165 3.79 8.85 -19.32
C VAL A 165 3.50 9.16 -17.85
N VAL A 166 2.80 8.27 -17.17
CA VAL A 166 2.42 8.42 -15.76
C VAL A 166 3.09 7.33 -14.93
N GLU A 167 4.07 7.72 -14.13
CA GLU A 167 4.77 6.81 -13.21
C GLU A 167 4.01 6.73 -11.87
N VAL A 168 3.64 5.51 -11.49
CA VAL A 168 2.81 5.19 -10.32
C VAL A 168 3.54 4.28 -9.34
N MET A 169 3.15 4.35 -8.07
CA MET A 169 3.71 3.48 -7.03
C MET A 169 3.18 2.04 -7.18
N GLY A 170 3.78 1.12 -6.45
CA GLY A 170 3.39 -0.29 -6.41
C GLY A 170 4.55 -1.22 -6.06
N ARG A 171 5.75 -0.65 -5.85
CA ARG A 171 6.99 -1.35 -5.57
C ARG A 171 7.26 -2.45 -6.60
N HIS A 172 7.03 -3.70 -6.22
CA HIS A 172 7.30 -4.88 -7.06
C HIS A 172 6.03 -5.46 -7.70
N THR A 173 4.88 -4.79 -7.59
CA THR A 173 3.62 -5.25 -8.19
C THR A 173 2.89 -4.18 -8.99
N GLY A 174 2.11 -4.63 -9.97
CA GLY A 174 1.37 -3.81 -10.91
C GLY A 174 -0.06 -3.46 -10.52
N TRP A 175 -0.55 -3.78 -9.32
CA TRP A 175 -1.97 -3.58 -8.95
C TRP A 175 -2.46 -2.15 -9.16
N ILE A 176 -1.72 -1.15 -8.68
CA ILE A 176 -2.10 0.27 -8.84
C ILE A 176 -2.12 0.63 -10.32
N ALA A 177 -1.06 0.30 -11.07
CA ALA A 177 -0.94 0.60 -12.50
C ALA A 177 -2.07 -0.04 -13.33
N ALA A 178 -2.39 -1.31 -13.07
CA ALA A 178 -3.43 -2.03 -13.77
C ALA A 178 -4.82 -1.44 -13.49
N TYR A 179 -5.18 -1.23 -12.22
CA TYR A 179 -6.49 -0.72 -11.85
C TYR A 179 -6.69 0.74 -12.27
N SER A 180 -5.72 1.60 -11.97
CA SER A 180 -5.83 3.03 -12.31
C SER A 180 -5.68 3.28 -13.81
N GLY A 181 -4.83 2.51 -14.51
CA GLY A 181 -4.71 2.59 -15.95
C GLY A 181 -6.00 2.15 -16.64
N MET A 182 -6.63 1.07 -16.18
CA MET A 182 -7.93 0.64 -16.71
C MET A 182 -9.03 1.66 -16.41
N ALA A 183 -9.11 2.15 -15.16
CA ALA A 183 -10.13 3.12 -14.76
C ALA A 183 -9.98 4.49 -15.44
N GLY A 184 -8.73 4.93 -15.62
CA GLY A 184 -8.38 6.19 -16.27
C GLY A 184 -8.27 6.10 -17.79
N GLY A 185 -8.49 4.93 -18.41
CA GLY A 185 -8.43 4.77 -19.86
C GLY A 185 -7.03 4.98 -20.44
N ALA A 186 -6.02 4.38 -19.82
CA ALA A 186 -4.66 4.31 -20.35
C ALA A 186 -4.61 3.44 -21.62
N ASP A 187 -3.81 3.86 -22.59
CA ASP A 187 -3.64 3.18 -23.88
C ASP A 187 -2.55 2.10 -23.83
N CYS A 188 -1.71 2.14 -22.81
CA CYS A 188 -0.71 1.13 -22.51
C CYS A 188 -0.42 1.13 -21.00
N ILE A 189 -0.38 -0.05 -20.40
CA ILE A 189 -0.07 -0.24 -18.98
C ILE A 189 1.13 -1.17 -18.86
N LEU A 190 2.15 -0.72 -18.12
CA LEU A 190 3.40 -1.44 -17.92
C LEU A 190 3.55 -1.82 -16.44
N VAL A 191 3.72 -3.11 -16.18
CA VAL A 191 3.72 -3.69 -14.83
C VAL A 191 4.97 -4.56 -14.59
N PRO A 192 5.42 -4.74 -13.33
CA PRO A 192 6.59 -5.58 -13.02
C PRO A 192 6.42 -7.05 -13.43
N GLU A 193 5.19 -7.57 -13.38
CA GLU A 193 4.85 -8.97 -13.69
C GLU A 193 4.94 -9.31 -15.19
N ARG A 194 5.13 -8.30 -16.05
CA ARG A 194 5.24 -8.44 -17.50
C ARG A 194 6.34 -7.52 -18.02
N LYS A 195 7.53 -8.08 -18.26
CA LYS A 195 8.59 -7.36 -18.96
C LYS A 195 8.05 -6.84 -20.30
N PHE A 196 8.33 -5.59 -20.63
CA PHE A 196 7.82 -4.95 -21.84
C PHE A 196 8.92 -4.74 -22.88
N ASN A 197 8.55 -4.77 -24.16
CA ASN A 197 9.42 -4.38 -25.26
C ASN A 197 9.13 -2.92 -25.66
N LEU A 198 10.17 -2.09 -25.68
CA LEU A 198 10.04 -0.67 -25.98
C LEU A 198 9.52 -0.41 -27.41
N HIS A 199 9.92 -1.21 -28.39
CA HIS A 199 9.45 -1.09 -29.76
C HIS A 199 7.97 -1.42 -29.88
N ASP A 200 7.48 -2.42 -29.14
CA ASP A 200 6.05 -2.77 -29.13
C ASP A 200 5.21 -1.64 -28.52
N VAL A 201 5.68 -1.03 -27.43
CA VAL A 201 5.04 0.15 -26.83
C VAL A 201 4.98 1.31 -27.85
N CYS A 202 6.09 1.61 -28.52
CA CYS A 202 6.13 2.66 -29.54
C CYS A 202 5.22 2.34 -30.74
N ALA A 203 5.12 1.07 -31.13
CA ALA A 203 4.26 0.63 -32.23
C ALA A 203 2.77 0.78 -31.87
N LEU A 204 2.38 0.47 -30.63
CA LEU A 204 1.01 0.71 -30.13
C LEU A 204 0.65 2.19 -30.20
N ILE A 205 1.54 3.07 -29.72
CA ILE A 205 1.35 4.53 -29.77
C ILE A 205 1.21 5.01 -31.22
N LYS A 206 2.13 4.64 -32.12
CA LYS A 206 2.06 5.04 -33.54
C LYS A 206 0.77 4.58 -34.20
N LYS A 207 0.39 3.30 -34.00
CA LYS A 207 -0.85 2.73 -34.55
C LYS A 207 -2.09 3.50 -34.10
N ARG A 208 -2.12 3.96 -32.85
CA ARG A 208 -3.20 4.80 -32.33
C ARG A 208 -3.26 6.15 -33.02
N ILE A 209 -2.11 6.81 -33.18
CA ILE A 209 -2.02 8.10 -33.86
C ILE A 209 -2.42 7.98 -35.34
N ASP A 210 -1.96 6.93 -36.02
CA ASP A 210 -2.30 6.65 -37.42
C ASP A 210 -3.81 6.41 -37.64
N ARG A 211 -4.53 5.97 -36.60
CA ARG A 211 -6.00 5.82 -36.60
C ARG A 211 -6.76 7.13 -36.38
N GLY A 212 -6.06 8.26 -36.29
CA GLY A 212 -6.65 9.59 -36.16
C GLY A 212 -6.87 10.05 -34.71
N ARG A 213 -6.33 9.34 -33.72
CA ARG A 213 -6.22 9.87 -32.36
C ARG A 213 -5.01 10.78 -32.28
N GLU A 214 -5.06 11.78 -31.41
CA GLU A 214 -3.99 12.80 -31.37
C GLU A 214 -3.07 12.64 -30.16
N PHE A 215 -3.40 11.77 -29.21
CA PHE A 215 -2.63 11.60 -27.97
C PHE A 215 -2.65 10.13 -27.50
N ALA A 216 -1.73 9.81 -26.58
CA ALA A 216 -1.71 8.53 -25.89
C ALA A 216 -1.33 8.69 -24.40
N ILE A 217 -1.91 7.87 -23.54
CA ILE A 217 -1.52 7.78 -22.12
C ILE A 217 -0.89 6.42 -21.83
N VAL A 218 0.32 6.44 -21.28
CA VAL A 218 1.06 5.26 -20.84
C VAL A 218 1.18 5.31 -19.32
N VAL A 219 0.64 4.31 -18.63
CA VAL A 219 0.81 4.16 -17.18
C VAL A 219 1.90 3.13 -16.92
N VAL A 220 2.87 3.48 -16.07
CA VAL A 220 4.02 2.62 -15.76
C VAL A 220 4.20 2.51 -14.25
N ALA A 221 4.19 1.29 -13.73
CA ALA A 221 4.54 1.03 -12.34
C ALA A 221 6.04 1.30 -12.10
N GLU A 222 6.40 1.86 -10.94
CA GLU A 222 7.78 2.20 -10.57
C GLU A 222 8.76 1.01 -10.63
N GLY A 223 8.27 -0.23 -10.49
CA GLY A 223 9.05 -1.46 -10.61
C GLY A 223 9.01 -2.13 -11.99
N ALA A 224 8.36 -1.54 -13.00
CA ALA A 224 8.28 -2.12 -14.33
C ALA A 224 9.67 -2.17 -15.00
N THR A 225 9.95 -3.23 -15.76
CA THR A 225 11.27 -3.46 -16.35
C THR A 225 11.19 -3.76 -17.85
N PRO A 226 12.04 -3.11 -18.68
CA PRO A 226 12.20 -3.50 -20.08
C PRO A 226 12.76 -4.92 -20.22
N ALA A 227 12.33 -5.65 -21.26
CA ALA A 227 12.80 -7.00 -21.57
C ALA A 227 14.32 -7.08 -21.81
N GLU A 228 14.93 -5.99 -22.28
CA GLU A 228 16.37 -5.87 -22.58
C GLU A 228 17.23 -5.69 -21.32
N THR A 229 16.62 -5.56 -20.14
CA THR A 229 17.29 -5.39 -18.86
C THR A 229 16.82 -6.43 -17.84
N ASP A 230 17.74 -6.91 -17.01
CA ASP A 230 17.42 -7.85 -15.93
C ASP A 230 17.17 -7.19 -14.58
N HIS A 231 17.30 -5.87 -14.50
CA HIS A 231 17.12 -5.10 -13.27
C HIS A 231 16.16 -3.93 -13.47
N ALA A 232 15.44 -3.57 -12.41
CA ALA A 232 14.59 -2.39 -12.41
C ALA A 232 15.42 -1.12 -12.59
N ILE A 233 14.89 -0.17 -13.35
CA ILE A 233 15.52 1.13 -13.53
C ILE A 233 15.38 1.90 -12.21
N THR A 234 16.51 2.22 -11.58
CA THR A 234 16.55 3.03 -10.36
C THR A 234 17.14 4.40 -10.65
N ARG A 235 16.59 5.44 -10.02
CA ARG A 235 17.01 6.82 -10.26
C ARG A 235 18.46 7.08 -9.84
N THR A 236 18.99 6.36 -8.84
CA THR A 236 20.34 6.61 -8.30
C THR A 236 21.02 5.44 -7.55
N GLY A 237 20.48 4.22 -7.51
CA GLY A 237 21.02 3.15 -6.64
C GLY A 237 21.08 3.52 -5.14
N ARG A 238 20.37 4.60 -4.74
CA ARG A 238 20.25 5.06 -3.36
C ARG A 238 19.12 4.30 -2.68
N LEU A 239 19.30 4.03 -1.40
CA LEU A 239 18.22 3.61 -0.54
C LEU A 239 17.28 4.81 -0.34
N ASP A 240 15.96 4.59 -0.37
CA ASP A 240 14.97 5.59 0.02
C ASP A 240 15.17 6.02 1.50
N GLU A 241 14.43 7.03 1.97
CA GLU A 241 14.46 7.49 3.38
C GLU A 241 14.12 6.37 4.40
N PHE A 242 13.81 5.17 3.90
CA PHE A 242 13.27 4.05 4.63
C PHE A 242 14.06 2.75 4.42
N GLY A 243 15.24 2.79 3.78
CA GLY A 243 16.19 1.69 3.67
C GLY A 243 15.91 0.64 2.59
N HIS A 244 15.02 0.90 1.64
CA HIS A 244 14.79 0.04 0.45
C HIS A 244 15.41 0.67 -0.80
N GLU A 245 15.76 -0.13 -1.81
CA GLU A 245 16.19 0.43 -3.10
C GLU A 245 15.13 1.41 -3.62
N GLN A 246 15.54 2.65 -3.89
CA GLN A 246 14.63 3.67 -4.39
C GLN A 246 14.30 3.35 -5.86
N LEU A 247 13.19 2.65 -6.04
CA LEU A 247 12.54 2.49 -7.34
C LEU A 247 12.05 3.85 -7.85
N GLY A 248 11.94 3.96 -9.17
CA GLY A 248 11.50 5.18 -9.86
C GLY A 248 12.54 5.70 -10.85
N GLY A 249 12.06 6.53 -11.78
CA GLY A 249 12.83 7.00 -12.95
C GLY A 249 12.57 6.18 -14.21
N ILE A 250 11.79 5.10 -14.12
CA ILE A 250 11.32 4.34 -15.28
C ILE A 250 10.45 5.21 -16.21
N GLY A 251 9.65 6.12 -15.65
CA GLY A 251 8.83 7.05 -16.43
C GLY A 251 9.68 8.06 -17.21
N GLU A 252 10.73 8.60 -16.59
CA GLU A 252 11.67 9.52 -17.27
C GLU A 252 12.42 8.80 -18.40
N TRP A 253 12.94 7.61 -18.12
CA TRP A 253 13.60 6.77 -19.12
C TRP A 253 12.64 6.44 -20.27
N LEU A 254 11.43 5.98 -19.97
CA LEU A 254 10.44 5.60 -20.97
C LEU A 254 10.02 6.79 -21.83
N GLY A 255 9.78 7.94 -21.20
CA GLY A 255 9.39 9.16 -21.91
C GLY A 255 10.42 9.62 -22.93
N GLN A 256 11.70 9.65 -22.54
CA GLN A 256 12.81 9.98 -23.46
C GLN A 256 12.86 9.02 -24.65
N ARG A 257 12.76 7.72 -24.39
CA ARG A 257 12.83 6.69 -25.42
C ARG A 257 11.64 6.72 -26.39
N ILE A 258 10.43 6.97 -25.89
CA ILE A 258 9.25 7.12 -26.73
C ILE A 258 9.43 8.33 -27.66
N GLU A 259 9.87 9.47 -27.15
CA GLU A 259 10.07 10.67 -27.97
C GLU A 259 11.15 10.45 -29.03
N GLU A 260 12.29 9.84 -28.67
CA GLU A 260 13.38 9.49 -29.60
C GLU A 260 12.91 8.58 -30.77
N ILE A 261 12.08 7.58 -30.49
CA ILE A 261 11.67 6.56 -31.46
C ILE A 261 10.44 6.99 -32.28
N THR A 262 9.53 7.74 -31.66
CA THR A 262 8.26 8.12 -32.28
C THR A 262 8.29 9.50 -32.91
N GLY A 263 9.15 10.40 -32.43
CA GLY A 263 9.13 11.82 -32.79
C GLY A 263 7.93 12.59 -32.21
N ILE A 264 7.14 11.97 -31.34
CA ILE A 264 5.98 12.59 -30.69
C ILE A 264 6.44 13.18 -29.36
N GLU A 265 6.14 14.45 -29.13
CA GLU A 265 6.46 15.13 -27.87
C GLU A 265 5.86 14.34 -26.69
N THR A 266 6.73 13.96 -25.74
CA THR A 266 6.36 13.11 -24.61
C THR A 266 6.58 13.85 -23.30
N ARG A 267 5.59 13.80 -22.41
CA ARG A 267 5.67 14.40 -21.07
C ARG A 267 5.50 13.34 -20.01
N VAL A 268 6.25 13.47 -18.93
CA VAL A 268 6.29 12.51 -17.83
C VAL A 268 5.72 13.16 -16.57
N THR A 269 4.82 12.46 -15.90
CA THR A 269 4.32 12.81 -14.57
C THR A 269 4.66 11.69 -13.60
N VAL A 270 5.46 12.00 -12.58
CA VAL A 270 5.76 11.08 -11.49
C VAL A 270 4.91 11.46 -10.28
N LEU A 271 3.92 10.63 -9.96
CA LEU A 271 2.99 10.96 -8.86
C LEU A 271 3.62 10.78 -7.49
N GLY A 272 4.48 9.77 -7.33
CA GLY A 272 5.19 9.48 -6.09
C GLY A 272 4.26 9.45 -4.87
N HIS A 273 4.67 10.11 -3.78
CA HIS A 273 4.02 10.04 -2.47
C HIS A 273 2.62 10.65 -2.40
N VAL A 274 2.15 11.38 -3.43
CA VAL A 274 0.77 11.87 -3.48
C VAL A 274 -0.23 10.72 -3.34
N GLN A 275 0.13 9.53 -3.84
CA GLN A 275 -0.69 8.30 -3.79
C GLN A 275 -0.89 7.74 -2.37
N ARG A 276 -0.04 8.12 -1.39
CA ARG A 276 -0.16 7.68 0.02
C ARG A 276 -0.98 8.63 0.88
N GLY A 277 -1.16 9.86 0.40
CA GLY A 277 -1.83 10.93 1.12
C GLY A 277 -3.33 11.02 0.83
N GLY A 278 -3.96 12.03 1.42
CA GLY A 278 -5.35 12.36 1.12
C GLY A 278 -6.39 11.66 1.98
N THR A 279 -7.63 12.02 1.72
CA THR A 279 -8.80 11.53 2.44
C THR A 279 -9.15 10.13 1.94
N PRO A 280 -9.30 9.10 2.80
CA PRO A 280 -9.67 7.77 2.35
C PRO A 280 -11.05 7.78 1.67
N THR A 281 -11.19 6.98 0.63
CA THR A 281 -12.44 6.75 -0.08
C THR A 281 -13.49 6.07 0.81
N ALA A 282 -14.73 6.01 0.34
CA ALA A 282 -15.78 5.29 1.06
C ALA A 282 -15.45 3.80 1.22
N ALA A 283 -14.93 3.16 0.16
CA ALA A 283 -14.55 1.76 0.18
C ALA A 283 -13.45 1.49 1.22
N ASP A 284 -12.39 2.29 1.23
CA ASP A 284 -11.30 2.14 2.22
C ASP A 284 -11.76 2.39 3.65
N ARG A 285 -12.63 3.38 3.89
CA ARG A 285 -13.20 3.61 5.23
C ARG A 285 -14.01 2.42 5.71
N VAL A 286 -14.82 1.82 4.84
CA VAL A 286 -15.63 0.64 5.17
C VAL A 286 -14.73 -0.56 5.42
N LEU A 287 -13.80 -0.87 4.51
CA LEU A 287 -12.88 -2.00 4.64
C LEU A 287 -12.04 -1.88 5.93
N ALA A 288 -11.36 -0.75 6.11
CA ALA A 288 -10.55 -0.46 7.30
C ALA A 288 -11.36 -0.57 8.60
N THR A 289 -12.60 -0.09 8.61
CA THR A 289 -13.50 -0.26 9.76
C THR A 289 -13.77 -1.73 10.02
N ARG A 290 -14.16 -2.52 9.01
CA ARG A 290 -14.53 -3.93 9.18
C ARG A 290 -13.33 -4.79 9.63
N VAL A 291 -12.14 -4.59 9.06
CA VAL A 291 -10.94 -5.32 9.51
C VAL A 291 -10.50 -4.92 10.92
N GLY A 292 -10.64 -3.65 11.30
CA GLY A 292 -10.37 -3.20 12.67
C GLY A 292 -11.35 -3.79 13.69
N LEU A 293 -12.63 -3.94 13.34
CA LEU A 293 -13.61 -4.64 14.18
C LEU A 293 -13.25 -6.12 14.33
N LYS A 294 -12.90 -6.79 13.23
CA LYS A 294 -12.50 -8.20 13.24
C LYS A 294 -11.23 -8.43 14.07
N ALA A 295 -10.24 -7.54 14.01
CA ALA A 295 -9.03 -7.69 14.82
C ALA A 295 -9.33 -7.80 16.33
N VAL A 296 -10.27 -7.01 16.84
CA VAL A 296 -10.70 -7.11 18.25
C VAL A 296 -11.49 -8.39 18.51
N GLU A 297 -12.30 -8.85 17.55
CA GLU A 297 -12.96 -10.15 17.64
C GLU A 297 -11.95 -11.31 17.74
N LEU A 298 -10.88 -11.29 16.94
CA LEU A 298 -9.80 -12.28 17.02
C LEU A 298 -9.13 -12.27 18.40
N ILE A 299 -8.86 -11.08 18.96
CA ILE A 299 -8.35 -10.97 20.34
C ILE A 299 -9.33 -11.58 21.34
N HIS A 300 -10.62 -11.26 21.22
CA HIS A 300 -11.65 -11.76 22.13
C HIS A 300 -11.77 -13.29 22.08
N ASN A 301 -11.65 -13.87 20.89
CA ASN A 301 -11.68 -15.32 20.66
C ASN A 301 -10.34 -16.00 20.96
N LYS A 302 -9.28 -15.24 21.23
CA LYS A 302 -7.89 -15.70 21.43
C LYS A 302 -7.28 -16.35 20.18
N ASP A 303 -7.71 -15.92 19.00
CA ASP A 303 -7.17 -16.32 17.69
C ASP A 303 -5.89 -15.53 17.39
N PHE A 304 -4.87 -15.69 18.24
CA PHE A 304 -3.58 -15.01 18.06
C PHE A 304 -2.77 -15.64 16.92
N GLY A 305 -1.92 -14.83 16.27
CA GLY A 305 -1.13 -15.28 15.11
C GLY A 305 -1.93 -15.22 13.81
N HIS A 306 -3.15 -14.70 13.88
CA HIS A 306 -4.03 -14.47 12.74
C HIS A 306 -4.19 -12.97 12.46
N MET A 307 -4.58 -12.65 11.23
CA MET A 307 -4.98 -11.33 10.78
C MET A 307 -6.42 -11.33 10.27
N ALA A 308 -7.04 -10.16 10.32
CA ALA A 308 -8.30 -9.92 9.62
C ALA A 308 -8.02 -9.73 8.12
N ALA A 309 -8.78 -10.42 7.26
CA ALA A 309 -8.60 -10.35 5.81
C ALA A 309 -9.95 -10.31 5.08
N LEU A 310 -9.99 -9.64 3.93
CA LEU A 310 -11.15 -9.66 3.03
C LEU A 310 -11.06 -10.88 2.10
N ARG A 311 -12.13 -11.68 2.05
CA ARG A 311 -12.33 -12.73 1.02
C ARG A 311 -13.74 -12.62 0.45
N GLY A 312 -13.85 -12.27 -0.83
CA GLY A 312 -15.10 -11.86 -1.46
C GLY A 312 -15.69 -10.65 -0.74
N THR A 313 -16.84 -10.85 -0.09
CA THR A 313 -17.55 -9.81 0.67
C THR A 313 -17.35 -9.93 2.18
N GLU A 314 -16.69 -10.98 2.67
CA GLU A 314 -16.58 -11.33 4.08
C GLU A 314 -15.22 -10.95 4.69
N ILE A 315 -15.23 -10.61 5.99
CA ILE A 315 -13.98 -10.45 6.74
C ILE A 315 -13.71 -11.73 7.54
N VAL A 316 -12.65 -12.44 7.15
CA VAL A 316 -12.26 -13.74 7.69
C VAL A 316 -11.01 -13.65 8.54
N SER A 317 -10.73 -14.73 9.29
CA SER A 317 -9.48 -14.94 10.01
C SER A 317 -8.51 -15.73 9.12
N VAL A 318 -7.28 -15.25 9.00
CA VAL A 318 -6.24 -15.89 8.18
C VAL A 318 -4.92 -15.87 8.97
N PRO A 319 -4.09 -16.93 8.96
CA PRO A 319 -2.77 -16.90 9.57
C PRO A 319 -1.92 -15.73 9.05
N ILE A 320 -1.21 -15.02 9.93
CA ILE A 320 -0.33 -13.90 9.53
C ILE A 320 0.73 -14.37 8.52
N GLU A 321 1.19 -15.62 8.64
CA GLU A 321 2.15 -16.23 7.71
C GLU A 321 1.66 -16.23 6.25
N GLU A 322 0.35 -16.31 5.99
CA GLU A 322 -0.16 -16.18 4.61
C GLU A 322 0.10 -14.78 4.04
N ALA A 323 0.10 -13.73 4.86
CA ALA A 323 0.35 -12.34 4.45
C ALA A 323 1.81 -12.09 4.04
N LEU A 324 2.73 -12.97 4.45
CA LEU A 324 4.16 -12.86 4.16
C LEU A 324 4.54 -13.49 2.82
N ARG A 325 3.57 -14.05 2.10
CA ARG A 325 3.76 -14.56 0.74
C ARG A 325 3.56 -13.45 -0.27
N GLU A 326 4.28 -13.55 -1.38
CA GLU A 326 4.11 -12.64 -2.51
C GLU A 326 2.70 -12.73 -3.10
N LYS A 327 2.11 -11.57 -3.40
CA LYS A 327 0.87 -11.45 -4.15
C LYS A 327 1.12 -10.62 -5.42
N PRO A 328 1.58 -11.25 -6.52
CA PRO A 328 1.71 -10.57 -7.80
C PRO A 328 0.33 -10.15 -8.32
N LEU A 329 0.31 -9.21 -9.28
CA LEU A 329 -0.87 -8.88 -10.07
C LEU A 329 -1.44 -10.15 -10.70
N ASP A 330 -2.76 -10.32 -10.58
CA ASP A 330 -3.48 -11.39 -11.26
C ASP A 330 -3.29 -11.23 -12.79
N PRO A 331 -2.72 -12.23 -13.49
CA PRO A 331 -2.60 -12.23 -14.94
C PRO A 331 -3.90 -11.86 -15.66
N LYS A 332 -5.05 -12.32 -15.15
CA LYS A 332 -6.34 -12.04 -15.76
C LYS A 332 -6.70 -10.55 -15.71
N VAL A 333 -6.39 -9.87 -14.59
CA VAL A 333 -6.63 -8.41 -14.48
C VAL A 333 -5.78 -7.66 -15.51
N PHE A 334 -4.53 -8.09 -15.71
CA PHE A 334 -3.69 -7.50 -16.75
C PHE A 334 -4.24 -7.78 -18.14
N ASP A 335 -4.64 -9.03 -18.42
CA ASP A 335 -5.19 -9.42 -19.72
C ASP A 335 -6.48 -8.66 -20.05
N ASP A 336 -7.37 -8.47 -19.07
CA ASP A 336 -8.58 -7.65 -19.20
C ASP A 336 -8.22 -6.19 -19.55
N ALA A 337 -7.16 -5.63 -18.94
CA ALA A 337 -6.68 -4.28 -19.26
C ALA A 337 -6.07 -4.21 -20.67
N ALA A 338 -5.31 -5.23 -21.06
CA ALA A 338 -4.60 -5.30 -22.33
C ALA A 338 -5.53 -5.34 -23.55
N VAL A 339 -6.79 -5.77 -23.39
CA VAL A 339 -7.83 -5.68 -24.44
C VAL A 339 -8.03 -4.24 -24.94
N PHE A 340 -7.80 -3.24 -24.07
CA PHE A 340 -7.99 -1.83 -24.38
C PHE A 340 -6.74 -1.13 -24.88
N PHE A 341 -5.62 -1.86 -25.07
CA PHE A 341 -4.39 -1.25 -25.58
C PHE A 341 -4.52 -0.89 -27.07
N GLY A 342 -4.06 0.31 -27.44
CA GLY A 342 -3.95 0.80 -28.84
C GLY A 342 -5.13 1.62 -29.35
#